data_AF-A0A7I8LLE3-F1
#
_entry.id   AF-A0A7I8LLE3-F1
#
_cell.length_a   1.000
_cell.length_b   1.000
_cell.length_c   1.000
_cell.angle_alpha   90.00
_cell.angle_beta   90.00
_cell.angle_gamma   90.00
#
_symmetry.space_group_name_H-M   'P 1'
#
loop_
_entity.id
_entity.type
_entity.pdbx_description
1 polymer ?
#
loop_
_entity_poly.entity_id
_entity_poly.type
_entity_poly.pdbx_seq_one_letter_code
_entity_poly.pdbx_strand_id
1 'polypeptide(L)'
;METTKSDPFDGSGSVTAAISLFGERIHGGKPLAAKHKPLFPDESPPSKTRELLHLVRRDAGRLGERLRFSEHEKSVAESELISSKETMNELRTLLENSSRKVRSARRMLTKPAGDRSKSGGGAAAAEYDELVKQLERMKKERSKVRLDIARAGEDTAKAEGEAEAAVLRSASCLNSIEELRKEVDAMNEEHVLVEIARLQAVEETREIEARRAAEAAQFGKKIQAIRDRMMAMRTEIDLAATAMVRPAARDSGDGGSAATDEVEKKRRKSELERELQAAKQELVSTKDEGFQLMASMDMVRLELVQISRETSRLKKLEEKQDSALQNLNSKLLRAKSKLETAAASEEKSRSIVLNLSAALQQLRTEARAMRKEKDRAEEEIEATKTKIQSADAALESAEQRLEDAIEALKSAKASEASSLGRLKHLSERTMKFRACSAPRSSTMTMSSFEYEYLKGQADGAQKIAEKKVAAARAWIDAFKASEEEILLKIDRARREMGELEAAETRERGRDRMEETLQGELSRYRPEGERVEEETAMAAAADLLQVAAIQRKSLRENGNASALRKSRTARRSSLSHGARQFPQSPSVALKRKKKVMPGLVKLLRGRKPGKLK
;
A
#
# COMPACT_ATOMS: atom_id res chain seq x y z
N MET A 1 -56.75 45.30 -27.52
CA MET A 1 -57.10 44.10 -26.74
C MET A 1 -55.87 43.19 -26.70
N GLU A 2 -55.82 42.36 -25.66
CA GLU A 2 -54.79 41.37 -25.25
C GLU A 2 -54.38 40.39 -26.40
N THR A 3 -53.24 39.68 -26.42
CA THR A 3 -52.12 39.51 -25.45
C THR A 3 -50.86 38.90 -26.12
N THR A 4 -49.67 39.24 -25.61
CA THR A 4 -48.40 38.46 -25.41
C THR A 4 -48.22 37.05 -26.04
N LYS A 5 -47.06 36.56 -26.52
CA LYS A 5 -45.68 36.47 -25.93
C LYS A 5 -44.72 35.89 -27.04
N SER A 6 -43.56 36.48 -27.39
CA SER A 6 -42.20 36.39 -26.80
C SER A 6 -41.23 35.27 -27.32
N ASP A 7 -40.47 35.48 -28.40
CA ASP A 7 -39.05 35.93 -28.45
C ASP A 7 -38.00 35.46 -27.39
N PRO A 8 -36.64 35.58 -27.62
CA PRO A 8 -35.85 35.53 -28.90
C PRO A 8 -34.30 35.17 -28.79
N PHE A 9 -33.51 35.53 -29.83
CA PHE A 9 -32.03 35.80 -29.92
C PHE A 9 -31.03 34.61 -29.76
N ASP A 10 -29.83 34.54 -30.37
CA ASP A 10 -29.16 35.17 -31.55
C ASP A 10 -27.74 34.52 -31.73
N GLY A 11 -26.99 34.75 -32.81
CA GLY A 11 -25.54 34.41 -32.87
C GLY A 11 -24.94 34.01 -34.22
N SER A 12 -24.61 35.01 -35.05
CA SER A 12 -23.84 34.94 -36.31
C SER A 12 -22.60 34.02 -36.37
N GLY A 13 -22.35 33.41 -37.54
CA GLY A 13 -21.05 32.88 -37.96
C GLY A 13 -20.71 33.30 -39.40
N SER A 14 -19.56 33.97 -39.61
CA SER A 14 -19.19 34.58 -40.90
C SER A 14 -18.05 33.84 -41.63
N VAL A 15 -18.06 33.99 -42.96
CA VAL A 15 -17.20 33.32 -43.94
C VAL A 15 -15.85 34.03 -44.10
N THR A 16 -14.75 33.28 -44.26
CA THR A 16 -13.69 33.61 -45.25
C THR A 16 -12.73 32.45 -45.50
N ALA A 17 -12.65 32.00 -46.75
CA ALA A 17 -11.60 31.12 -47.25
C ALA A 17 -11.06 31.71 -48.56
N ALA A 18 -9.77 32.05 -48.61
CA ALA A 18 -9.08 32.43 -49.84
C ALA A 18 -7.57 32.23 -49.76
N ILE A 19 -7.06 31.35 -50.63
CA ILE A 19 -5.83 31.49 -51.43
C ILE A 19 -4.50 31.75 -50.68
N SER A 20 -3.61 30.74 -50.72
CA SER A 20 -2.22 30.97 -51.17
C SER A 20 -1.64 29.71 -51.82
N LEU A 21 -1.59 29.72 -53.15
CA LEU A 21 -0.79 28.83 -53.98
C LEU A 21 0.48 29.60 -54.37
N PHE A 22 1.63 28.93 -54.39
CA PHE A 22 3.00 29.47 -54.54
C PHE A 22 3.55 30.21 -53.30
N GLY A 23 4.55 29.59 -52.67
CA GLY A 23 5.19 30.05 -51.44
C GLY A 23 6.41 29.21 -51.09
N GLU A 24 7.33 29.08 -52.04
CA GLU A 24 8.59 28.34 -51.88
C GLU A 24 9.50 29.00 -50.83
N ARG A 25 9.78 28.29 -49.71
CA ARG A 25 10.95 28.58 -48.87
C ARG A 25 11.38 27.38 -48.00
N ILE A 26 12.28 26.58 -48.58
CA ILE A 26 13.60 26.13 -48.08
C ILE A 26 13.80 25.95 -46.55
N HIS A 27 14.67 24.99 -46.19
CA HIS A 27 15.05 24.43 -44.88
C HIS A 27 14.15 23.25 -44.44
N GLY A 28 14.60 21.99 -44.37
CA GLY A 28 15.93 21.44 -44.62
C GLY A 28 16.14 20.19 -43.76
N GLY A 29 15.93 19.00 -44.34
CA GLY A 29 16.35 17.72 -43.75
C GLY A 29 15.57 17.21 -42.52
N LYS A 30 14.42 16.55 -42.74
CA LYS A 30 13.95 15.48 -41.84
C LYS A 30 14.55 14.16 -42.32
N PRO A 31 15.21 13.35 -41.47
CA PRO A 31 15.57 11.99 -41.85
C PRO A 31 14.28 11.19 -42.08
N LEU A 32 14.20 10.51 -43.22
CA LEU A 32 13.18 9.49 -43.45
C LEU A 32 13.51 8.30 -42.53
N ALA A 33 12.94 8.31 -41.32
CA ALA A 33 12.96 7.16 -40.44
C ALA A 33 12.12 6.03 -41.06
N ALA A 34 12.78 5.22 -41.89
CA ALA A 34 12.23 3.98 -42.40
C ALA A 34 11.72 3.14 -41.22
N LYS A 35 10.52 2.57 -41.36
CA LYS A 35 9.92 1.71 -40.33
C LYS A 35 10.65 0.37 -40.25
N HIS A 36 11.87 0.37 -39.71
CA HIS A 36 12.47 -0.85 -39.18
C HIS A 36 11.63 -1.31 -37.99
N LYS A 37 10.87 -2.38 -38.22
CA LYS A 37 10.21 -3.14 -37.18
C LYS A 37 11.33 -3.70 -36.28
N PRO A 38 11.35 -3.43 -34.96
CA PRO A 38 12.38 -4.00 -34.09
C PRO A 38 12.25 -5.52 -34.12
N LEU A 39 13.33 -6.21 -34.46
CA LEU A 39 13.33 -7.66 -34.70
C LEU A 39 13.31 -8.48 -33.39
N PHE A 40 13.54 -7.81 -32.25
CA PHE A 40 13.54 -8.41 -30.92
C PHE A 40 12.83 -7.51 -29.91
N PRO A 41 12.28 -8.05 -28.82
CA PRO A 41 11.71 -7.24 -27.74
C PRO A 41 12.74 -6.27 -27.18
N ASP A 42 12.23 -5.15 -26.69
CA ASP A 42 12.96 -4.21 -25.85
C ASP A 42 13.12 -4.84 -24.46
N GLU A 43 14.20 -5.60 -24.26
CA GLU A 43 14.56 -6.11 -22.93
C GLU A 43 15.02 -4.93 -22.08
N SER A 44 14.12 -4.43 -21.23
CA SER A 44 14.44 -3.40 -20.24
C SER A 44 14.84 -4.05 -18.90
N PRO A 45 16.13 -4.00 -18.50
CA PRO A 45 16.53 -4.17 -17.11
C PRO A 45 17.22 -2.91 -16.53
N PRO A 46 17.34 -2.79 -15.20
CA PRO A 46 16.58 -3.48 -14.16
C PRO A 46 15.60 -2.52 -13.47
N SER A 47 14.33 -2.91 -13.33
CA SER A 47 13.42 -2.14 -12.50
C SER A 47 13.79 -2.23 -11.02
N LYS A 48 14.32 -3.36 -10.56
CA LYS A 48 14.60 -3.65 -9.13
C LYS A 48 15.54 -2.67 -8.43
N THR A 49 16.76 -2.45 -8.92
CA THR A 49 17.71 -1.51 -8.26
C THR A 49 17.16 -0.07 -8.26
N ARG A 50 16.43 0.30 -9.33
CA ARG A 50 15.77 1.60 -9.45
C ARG A 50 14.54 1.74 -8.54
N GLU A 51 13.75 0.69 -8.37
CA GLU A 51 12.64 0.58 -7.42
C GLU A 51 13.14 0.65 -5.97
N LEU A 52 14.22 -0.07 -5.64
CA LEU A 52 14.90 0.00 -4.35
C LEU A 52 15.42 1.42 -4.09
N LEU A 53 16.08 2.06 -5.06
CA LEU A 53 16.50 3.46 -4.95
C LEU A 53 15.31 4.42 -4.70
N HIS A 54 14.14 4.17 -5.30
CA HIS A 54 12.93 4.93 -5.02
C HIS A 54 12.35 4.65 -3.62
N LEU A 55 12.40 3.40 -3.15
CA LEU A 55 11.98 3.02 -1.80
C LEU A 55 12.89 3.65 -0.73
N VAL A 56 14.21 3.48 -0.85
CA VAL A 56 15.17 4.04 0.12
C VAL A 56 15.11 5.58 0.14
N ARG A 57 14.90 6.25 -1.01
CA ARG A 57 14.62 7.72 -1.02
C ARG A 57 13.35 8.10 -0.26
N ARG A 58 12.29 7.31 -0.35
CA ARG A 58 11.04 7.53 0.40
C ARG A 58 11.26 7.32 1.91
N ASP A 59 12.14 6.40 2.25
CA ASP A 59 12.49 6.04 3.63
C ASP A 59 13.39 7.12 4.26
N ALA A 60 14.39 7.61 3.52
CA ALA A 60 15.17 8.80 3.89
C ALA A 60 14.29 10.04 4.09
N GLY A 61 13.24 10.24 3.27
CA GLY A 61 12.26 11.30 3.49
C GLY A 61 11.58 11.23 4.86
N ARG A 62 11.10 10.04 5.25
CA ARG A 62 10.51 9.81 6.59
C ARG A 62 11.51 9.93 7.73
N LEU A 63 12.77 9.54 7.51
CA LEU A 63 13.85 9.75 8.49
C LEU A 63 14.17 11.24 8.66
N GLY A 64 14.17 12.03 7.58
CA GLY A 64 14.34 13.49 7.63
C GLY A 64 13.17 14.22 8.31
N GLU A 65 11.94 13.73 8.18
CA GLU A 65 10.80 14.21 8.96
C GLU A 65 10.96 13.92 10.45
N ARG A 66 11.38 12.71 10.82
CA ARG A 66 11.67 12.33 12.21
C ARG A 66 12.82 13.12 12.81
N LEU A 67 13.89 13.37 12.05
CA LEU A 67 15.00 14.20 12.48
C LEU A 67 14.55 15.61 12.86
N ARG A 68 13.79 16.30 11.98
CA ARG A 68 13.25 17.63 12.27
C ARG A 68 12.33 17.65 13.50
N PHE A 69 11.60 16.56 13.75
CA PHE A 69 10.76 16.42 14.94
C PHE A 69 11.61 16.30 16.21
N SER A 70 12.60 15.41 16.26
CA SER A 70 13.51 15.27 17.41
C SER A 70 14.39 16.51 17.65
N GLU A 71 14.81 17.21 16.59
CA GLU A 71 15.50 18.51 16.69
C GLU A 71 14.58 19.59 17.32
N HIS A 72 13.30 19.58 16.97
CA HIS A 72 12.32 20.50 17.57
C HIS A 72 12.07 20.17 19.05
N GLU A 73 11.89 18.88 19.40
CA GLU A 73 11.72 18.45 20.79
C GLU A 73 12.96 18.79 21.65
N LYS A 74 14.17 18.57 21.12
CA LYS A 74 15.42 19.01 21.76
C LYS A 74 15.41 20.52 22.03
N SER A 75 15.09 21.33 21.03
CA SER A 75 15.05 22.80 21.15
C SER A 75 14.01 23.28 22.17
N VAL A 76 12.83 22.63 22.23
CA VAL A 76 11.80 22.93 23.24
C VAL A 76 12.33 22.61 24.65
N ALA A 77 12.85 21.40 24.86
CA ALA A 77 13.39 20.98 26.15
C ALA A 77 14.55 21.88 26.63
N GLU A 78 15.44 22.30 25.72
CA GLU A 78 16.51 23.26 26.01
C GLU A 78 15.94 24.61 26.48
N SER A 79 14.89 25.12 25.84
CA SER A 79 14.24 26.39 26.23
C SER A 79 13.54 26.33 27.59
N GLU A 80 12.90 25.19 27.91
CA GLU A 80 12.31 24.92 29.23
C GLU A 80 13.39 24.82 30.32
N LEU A 81 14.54 24.19 30.01
CA LEU A 81 15.67 24.11 30.91
C LEU A 81 16.33 25.49 31.15
N ILE A 82 16.43 26.34 30.12
CA ILE A 82 16.97 27.71 30.23
C ILE A 82 16.05 28.56 31.12
N SER A 83 14.75 28.63 30.83
CA SER A 83 13.78 29.40 31.64
C SER A 83 13.69 28.89 33.09
N SER A 84 13.80 27.57 33.30
CA SER A 84 13.89 26.99 34.66
C SER A 84 15.17 27.44 35.39
N LYS A 85 16.33 27.48 34.71
CA LYS A 85 17.60 28.00 35.26
C LYS A 85 17.51 29.50 35.60
N GLU A 86 16.81 30.29 34.77
CA GLU A 86 16.57 31.72 35.01
C GLU A 86 15.75 31.96 36.27
N THR A 87 14.58 31.32 36.39
CA THR A 87 13.73 31.44 37.60
C THR A 87 14.44 30.96 38.88
N MET A 88 15.31 29.94 38.81
CA MET A 88 16.17 29.56 39.94
C MET A 88 17.16 30.68 40.33
N ASN A 89 17.73 31.38 39.36
CA ASN A 89 18.64 32.49 39.62
C ASN A 89 17.90 33.70 40.21
N GLU A 90 16.70 34.02 39.73
CA GLU A 90 15.82 35.02 40.34
C GLU A 90 15.50 34.68 41.81
N LEU A 91 14.97 33.48 42.06
CA LEU A 91 14.69 32.98 43.41
C LEU A 91 15.94 32.97 44.30
N ARG A 92 17.13 32.70 43.76
CA ARG A 92 18.40 32.80 44.49
C ARG A 92 18.68 34.24 44.93
N THR A 93 18.50 35.24 44.07
CA THR A 93 18.71 36.65 44.45
C THR A 93 17.66 37.15 45.46
N LEU A 94 16.39 36.78 45.28
CA LEU A 94 15.29 37.12 46.21
C LEU A 94 15.49 36.46 47.58
N LEU A 95 15.93 35.20 47.62
CA LEU A 95 16.27 34.50 48.86
C LEU A 95 17.45 35.17 49.57
N GLU A 96 18.46 35.63 48.85
CA GLU A 96 19.60 36.30 49.47
C GLU A 96 19.23 37.69 50.02
N ASN A 97 18.43 38.46 49.27
CA ASN A 97 17.93 39.76 49.69
C ASN A 97 17.01 39.66 50.92
N SER A 98 16.07 38.71 50.94
CA SER A 98 15.23 38.43 52.12
C SER A 98 16.05 37.89 53.29
N SER A 99 17.06 37.05 53.06
CA SER A 99 18.00 36.61 54.10
C SER A 99 18.83 37.76 54.69
N ARG A 100 19.09 38.83 53.93
CA ARG A 100 19.70 40.07 54.44
C ARG A 100 18.68 40.84 55.30
N LYS A 101 17.43 40.99 54.86
CA LYS A 101 16.32 41.65 55.62
C LYS A 101 15.99 40.93 56.94
N VAL A 102 15.89 39.60 56.94
CA VAL A 102 15.66 38.81 58.17
C VAL A 102 16.84 38.95 59.13
N ARG A 103 18.09 38.96 58.63
CA ARG A 103 19.28 39.19 59.47
C ARG A 103 19.34 40.60 60.06
N SER A 104 18.92 41.64 59.35
CA SER A 104 18.87 43.00 59.90
C SER A 104 17.73 43.16 60.91
N ALA A 105 16.52 42.66 60.61
CA ALA A 105 15.40 42.67 61.53
C ALA A 105 15.70 41.91 62.83
N ARG A 106 16.32 40.72 62.75
CA ARG A 106 16.79 39.96 63.94
C ARG A 106 17.74 40.80 64.79
N ARG A 107 18.72 41.48 64.17
CA ARG A 107 19.68 42.34 64.89
C ARG A 107 19.02 43.56 65.55
N MET A 108 17.90 44.05 65.02
CA MET A 108 17.14 45.14 65.63
C MET A 108 16.32 44.64 66.84
N LEU A 109 15.77 43.42 66.78
CA LEU A 109 15.10 42.76 67.91
C LEU A 109 16.04 42.40 69.06
N THR A 110 17.32 42.08 68.78
CA THR A 110 18.28 41.62 69.80
C THR A 110 19.18 42.72 70.39
N LYS A 111 18.90 44.00 70.16
CA LYS A 111 19.64 45.10 70.80
C LYS A 111 19.24 45.22 72.28
N PRO A 112 20.18 45.26 73.24
CA PRO A 112 19.85 45.53 74.63
C PRO A 112 19.30 46.96 74.77
N ALA A 113 18.21 47.09 75.52
CA ALA A 113 17.47 48.35 75.62
C ALA A 113 18.14 49.34 76.58
N GLY A 114 18.83 50.33 76.02
CA GLY A 114 18.99 51.63 76.67
C GLY A 114 17.72 52.45 76.47
N ASP A 115 16.82 52.38 77.46
CA ASP A 115 15.62 53.21 77.68
C ASP A 115 14.65 53.47 76.49
N ARG A 116 13.45 52.87 76.55
CA ARG A 116 12.14 53.49 76.18
C ARG A 116 10.93 52.55 76.26
N SER A 117 9.83 53.09 76.77
CA SER A 117 8.42 52.87 76.39
C SER A 117 7.90 51.45 76.08
N LYS A 118 7.09 50.92 77.01
CA LYS A 118 6.28 49.69 76.83
C LYS A 118 5.05 49.93 75.93
N SER A 119 5.20 49.84 74.61
CA SER A 119 4.05 49.61 73.69
C SER A 119 4.39 49.09 72.28
N GLY A 120 5.59 49.33 71.75
CA GLY A 120 5.91 49.06 70.33
C GLY A 120 6.40 47.65 69.97
N GLY A 121 6.77 46.81 70.95
CA GLY A 121 7.55 45.57 70.69
C GLY A 121 6.81 44.47 69.93
N GLY A 122 5.48 44.37 70.07
CA GLY A 122 4.69 43.29 69.45
C GLY A 122 4.59 43.37 67.93
N ALA A 123 4.51 44.58 67.37
CA ALA A 123 4.39 44.79 65.92
C ALA A 123 5.68 44.38 65.18
N ALA A 124 6.84 44.81 65.69
CA ALA A 124 8.14 44.47 65.10
C ALA A 124 8.45 42.97 65.16
N ALA A 125 7.98 42.27 66.20
CA ALA A 125 8.08 40.80 66.29
C ALA A 125 7.17 40.10 65.26
N ALA A 126 5.94 40.57 65.07
CA ALA A 126 5.03 40.02 64.06
C ALA A 126 5.53 40.23 62.62
N GLU A 127 6.12 41.40 62.32
CA GLU A 127 6.77 41.67 61.03
C GLU A 127 7.99 40.76 60.80
N TYR A 128 8.79 40.51 61.84
CA TYR A 128 9.91 39.56 61.77
C TYR A 128 9.44 38.13 61.48
N ASP A 129 8.42 37.65 62.19
CA ASP A 129 7.84 36.32 61.98
C ASP A 129 7.26 36.16 60.57
N GLU A 130 6.63 37.20 60.01
CA GLU A 130 6.12 37.15 58.63
C GLU A 130 7.26 37.14 57.59
N LEU A 131 8.33 37.92 57.79
CA LEU A 131 9.53 37.85 56.95
C LEU A 131 10.21 36.47 57.02
N VAL A 132 10.22 35.81 58.19
CA VAL A 132 10.71 34.43 58.34
C VAL A 132 9.82 33.44 57.59
N LYS A 133 8.48 33.55 57.70
CA LYS A 133 7.54 32.71 56.94
C LYS A 133 7.66 32.89 55.43
N GLN A 134 7.95 34.10 54.95
CA GLN A 134 8.21 34.39 53.54
C GLN A 134 9.55 33.79 53.07
N LEU A 135 10.60 33.89 53.90
CA LEU A 135 11.89 33.25 53.62
C LEU A 135 11.75 31.72 53.49
N GLU A 136 11.01 31.06 54.38
CA GLU A 136 10.75 29.61 54.30
C GLU A 136 9.91 29.20 53.08
N ARG A 137 8.96 30.05 52.63
CA ARG A 137 8.23 29.84 51.37
C ARG A 137 9.19 29.84 50.17
N MET A 138 10.03 30.87 50.03
CA MET A 138 11.01 30.94 48.93
C MET A 138 12.07 29.82 48.97
N LYS A 139 12.45 29.32 50.15
CA LYS A 139 13.31 28.13 50.26
C LYS A 139 12.64 26.89 49.66
N LYS A 140 11.35 26.68 49.97
CA LYS A 140 10.57 25.56 49.42
C LYS A 140 10.40 25.68 47.91
N GLU A 141 10.02 26.85 47.41
CA GLU A 141 9.92 27.14 45.97
C GLU A 141 11.25 26.90 45.25
N ARG A 142 12.37 27.43 45.77
CA ARG A 142 13.70 27.17 45.21
C ARG A 142 14.07 25.69 45.23
N SER A 143 13.69 24.93 46.26
CA SER A 143 13.94 23.48 46.31
C SER A 143 13.11 22.71 45.28
N LYS A 144 11.89 23.17 44.99
CA LYS A 144 11.02 22.63 43.93
C LYS A 144 11.61 22.92 42.55
N VAL A 145 11.90 24.19 42.25
CA VAL A 145 12.51 24.58 40.95
C VAL A 145 13.85 23.88 40.71
N ARG A 146 14.67 23.62 41.75
CA ARG A 146 15.90 22.82 41.61
C ARG A 146 15.63 21.36 41.19
N LEU A 147 14.52 20.78 41.65
CA LEU A 147 14.12 19.42 41.28
C LEU A 147 13.51 19.40 39.87
N ASP A 148 12.74 20.43 39.51
CA ASP A 148 12.19 20.62 38.17
C ASP A 148 13.32 20.83 37.13
N ILE A 149 14.37 21.60 37.44
CA ILE A 149 15.60 21.73 36.63
C ILE A 149 16.32 20.38 36.44
N ALA A 150 16.38 19.54 37.49
CA ALA A 150 17.04 18.24 37.39
C ALA A 150 16.29 17.32 36.41
N ARG A 151 14.95 17.30 36.49
CA ARG A 151 14.08 16.56 35.56
C ARG A 151 14.19 17.09 34.13
N ALA A 152 14.05 18.40 33.94
CA ALA A 152 14.24 19.03 32.63
C ALA A 152 15.63 18.75 32.05
N GLY A 153 16.68 18.67 32.90
CA GLY A 153 18.02 18.24 32.50
C GLY A 153 18.07 16.80 32.00
N GLU A 154 17.47 15.86 32.74
CA GLU A 154 17.36 14.46 32.31
C GLU A 154 16.54 14.32 31.01
N ASP A 155 15.49 15.10 30.84
CA ASP A 155 14.64 15.07 29.64
C ASP A 155 15.32 15.73 28.44
N THR A 156 16.10 16.81 28.62
CA THR A 156 16.98 17.34 27.56
C THR A 156 18.02 16.32 27.10
N ALA A 157 18.62 15.56 28.02
CA ALA A 157 19.63 14.56 27.68
C ALA A 157 19.03 13.37 26.90
N LYS A 158 17.77 12.98 27.20
CA LYS A 158 17.03 11.97 26.42
C LYS A 158 16.72 12.49 25.01
N ALA A 159 16.16 13.70 24.90
CA ALA A 159 15.83 14.30 23.61
C ALA A 159 17.08 14.50 22.73
N GLU A 160 18.21 14.89 23.33
CA GLU A 160 19.50 14.98 22.64
C GLU A 160 19.99 13.60 22.13
N GLY A 161 19.97 12.56 22.97
CA GLY A 161 20.35 11.21 22.55
C GLY A 161 19.46 10.63 21.46
N GLU A 162 18.15 10.92 21.48
CA GLU A 162 17.21 10.50 20.44
C GLU A 162 17.45 11.25 19.11
N ALA A 163 17.75 12.55 19.17
CA ALA A 163 18.13 13.35 18.01
C ALA A 163 19.46 12.86 17.38
N GLU A 164 20.50 12.61 18.19
CA GLU A 164 21.77 12.04 17.70
C GLU A 164 21.57 10.67 17.05
N ALA A 165 20.76 9.79 17.67
CA ALA A 165 20.40 8.51 17.08
C ALA A 165 19.61 8.69 15.77
N ALA A 166 18.79 9.73 15.62
CA ALA A 166 18.10 10.06 14.37
C ALA A 166 19.08 10.54 13.28
N VAL A 167 20.08 11.38 13.63
CA VAL A 167 21.16 11.79 12.71
C VAL A 167 21.95 10.59 12.21
N LEU A 168 22.38 9.68 13.08
CA LEU A 168 23.13 8.49 12.66
C LEU A 168 22.32 7.59 11.71
N ARG A 169 21.01 7.42 11.98
CA ARG A 169 20.09 6.68 11.09
C ARG A 169 19.91 7.37 9.73
N SER A 170 19.83 8.70 9.69
CA SER A 170 19.68 9.43 8.42
C SER A 170 20.97 9.39 7.59
N ALA A 171 22.14 9.55 8.21
CA ALA A 171 23.44 9.44 7.55
C ALA A 171 23.69 8.06 6.93
N SER A 172 23.39 6.97 7.67
CA SER A 172 23.49 5.60 7.15
C SER A 172 22.58 5.38 5.93
N CYS A 173 21.36 5.94 5.94
CA CYS A 173 20.43 5.85 4.83
C CYS A 173 20.90 6.65 3.60
N LEU A 174 21.53 7.82 3.79
CA LEU A 174 22.11 8.62 2.71
C LEU A 174 23.27 7.88 2.01
N ASN A 175 24.17 7.25 2.77
CA ASN A 175 25.26 6.46 2.19
C ASN A 175 24.71 5.32 1.31
N SER A 176 23.69 4.60 1.76
CA SER A 176 23.03 3.54 0.98
C SER A 176 22.35 4.07 -0.29
N ILE A 177 21.79 5.29 -0.27
CA ILE A 177 21.26 5.96 -1.47
C ILE A 177 22.38 6.29 -2.47
N GLU A 178 23.56 6.68 -2.01
CA GLU A 178 24.71 6.95 -2.87
C GLU A 178 25.30 5.68 -3.49
N GLU A 179 25.36 4.59 -2.74
CA GLU A 179 25.76 3.27 -3.25
C GLU A 179 24.81 2.78 -4.34
N LEU A 180 23.49 2.80 -4.08
CA LEU A 180 22.47 2.42 -5.07
C LEU A 180 22.45 3.34 -6.30
N ARG A 181 22.87 4.61 -6.18
CA ARG A 181 23.06 5.49 -7.34
C ARG A 181 24.22 5.03 -8.20
N LYS A 182 25.39 4.80 -7.59
CA LYS A 182 26.60 4.32 -8.28
C LYS A 182 26.34 2.98 -9.00
N GLU A 183 25.60 2.06 -8.37
CA GLU A 183 25.17 0.79 -8.99
C GLU A 183 24.25 1.02 -10.20
N VAL A 184 23.25 1.89 -10.09
CA VAL A 184 22.36 2.26 -11.21
C VAL A 184 23.13 2.92 -12.35
N ASP A 185 24.07 3.81 -12.04
CA ASP A 185 24.86 4.52 -13.04
C ASP A 185 25.81 3.56 -13.78
N ALA A 186 26.52 2.68 -13.07
CA ALA A 186 27.34 1.62 -13.66
C ALA A 186 26.53 0.68 -14.56
N MET A 187 25.32 0.26 -14.13
CA MET A 187 24.44 -0.56 -14.96
C MET A 187 23.92 0.16 -16.21
N ASN A 188 23.74 1.48 -16.18
CA ASN A 188 23.38 2.25 -17.37
C ASN A 188 24.56 2.27 -18.37
N GLU A 189 25.80 2.39 -17.88
CA GLU A 189 27.01 2.30 -18.72
C GLU A 189 27.15 0.91 -19.36
N GLU A 190 26.98 -0.17 -18.60
CA GLU A 190 26.96 -1.55 -19.11
C GLU A 190 25.87 -1.76 -20.17
N HIS A 191 24.66 -1.26 -19.94
CA HIS A 191 23.56 -1.37 -20.91
C HIS A 191 23.87 -0.66 -22.24
N VAL A 192 24.50 0.53 -22.19
CA VAL A 192 24.96 1.24 -23.39
C VAL A 192 26.02 0.44 -24.15
N LEU A 193 26.97 -0.20 -23.46
CA LEU A 193 27.97 -1.06 -24.08
C LEU A 193 27.34 -2.29 -24.76
N VAL A 194 26.36 -2.93 -24.10
CA VAL A 194 25.61 -4.07 -24.66
C VAL A 194 24.83 -3.66 -25.92
N GLU A 195 24.16 -2.52 -25.93
CA GLU A 195 23.46 -2.02 -27.12
C GLU A 195 24.41 -1.65 -28.26
N ILE A 196 25.60 -1.10 -27.98
CA ILE A 196 26.63 -0.87 -29.00
C ILE A 196 27.08 -2.19 -29.62
N ALA A 197 27.41 -3.20 -28.80
CA ALA A 197 27.82 -4.52 -29.29
C ALA A 197 26.70 -5.22 -30.09
N ARG A 198 25.43 -5.06 -29.66
CA ARG A 198 24.25 -5.55 -30.37
C ARG A 198 24.09 -4.89 -31.75
N LEU A 199 24.26 -3.57 -31.83
CA LEU A 199 24.20 -2.83 -33.10
C LEU A 199 25.31 -3.29 -34.04
N GLN A 200 26.55 -3.43 -33.56
CA GLN A 200 27.68 -3.92 -34.34
C GLN A 200 27.43 -5.33 -34.90
N ALA A 201 26.96 -6.27 -34.07
CA ALA A 201 26.60 -7.62 -34.53
C ALA A 201 25.47 -7.63 -35.59
N VAL A 202 24.51 -6.70 -35.49
CA VAL A 202 23.45 -6.51 -36.50
C VAL A 202 23.99 -5.89 -37.80
N GLU A 203 25.05 -5.09 -37.75
CA GLU A 203 25.73 -4.57 -38.94
C GLU A 203 26.60 -5.65 -39.62
N GLU A 204 27.41 -6.38 -38.85
CA GLU A 204 28.22 -7.50 -39.34
C GLU A 204 27.37 -8.60 -40.01
N THR A 205 26.22 -8.95 -39.42
CA THR A 205 25.31 -9.94 -40.00
C THR A 205 24.73 -9.48 -41.35
N ARG A 206 24.36 -8.19 -41.48
CA ARG A 206 23.94 -7.61 -42.77
C ARG A 206 25.06 -7.62 -43.81
N GLU A 207 26.30 -7.34 -43.41
CA GLU A 207 27.45 -7.44 -44.32
C GLU A 207 27.66 -8.88 -44.81
N ILE A 208 27.58 -9.87 -43.91
CA ILE A 208 27.72 -11.29 -44.26
C ILE A 208 26.59 -11.73 -45.20
N GLU A 209 25.35 -11.30 -44.96
CA GLU A 209 24.22 -11.55 -45.85
C GLU A 209 24.41 -10.92 -47.23
N ALA A 210 24.87 -9.67 -47.30
CA ALA A 210 25.18 -8.99 -48.55
C ALA A 210 26.30 -9.70 -49.35
N ARG A 211 27.38 -10.12 -48.68
CA ARG A 211 28.47 -10.90 -49.30
C ARG A 211 27.95 -12.24 -49.84
N ARG A 212 27.18 -13.00 -49.04
CA ARG A 212 26.57 -14.27 -49.48
C ARG A 212 25.60 -14.09 -50.65
N ALA A 213 24.81 -13.01 -50.67
CA ALA A 213 23.92 -12.71 -51.79
C ALA A 213 24.70 -12.39 -53.08
N ALA A 214 25.80 -11.63 -52.98
CA ALA A 214 26.67 -11.34 -54.11
C ALA A 214 27.37 -12.61 -54.63
N GLU A 215 27.90 -13.46 -53.75
CA GLU A 215 28.48 -14.77 -54.11
C GLU A 215 27.45 -15.67 -54.78
N ALA A 216 26.25 -15.82 -54.21
CA ALA A 216 25.17 -16.62 -54.78
C ALA A 216 24.76 -16.12 -56.18
N ALA A 217 24.72 -14.80 -56.40
CA ALA A 217 24.46 -14.22 -57.72
C ALA A 217 25.59 -14.52 -58.72
N GLN A 218 26.87 -14.53 -58.29
CA GLN A 218 27.99 -14.94 -59.14
C GLN A 218 27.95 -16.43 -59.49
N PHE A 219 27.64 -17.31 -58.51
CA PHE A 219 27.49 -18.74 -58.76
C PHE A 219 26.29 -19.02 -59.69
N GLY A 220 25.17 -18.33 -59.51
CA GLY A 220 24.01 -18.41 -60.40
C GLY A 220 24.37 -18.08 -61.86
N LYS A 221 25.11 -17.00 -62.10
CA LYS A 221 25.62 -16.65 -63.44
C LYS A 221 26.51 -17.75 -64.05
N LYS A 222 27.42 -18.33 -63.26
CA LYS A 222 28.30 -19.43 -63.70
C LYS A 222 27.51 -20.71 -64.05
N ILE A 223 26.54 -21.09 -63.22
CA ILE A 223 25.67 -22.25 -63.45
C ILE A 223 24.84 -22.05 -64.72
N GLN A 224 24.28 -20.85 -64.91
CA GLN A 224 23.50 -20.57 -66.11
C GLN A 224 24.36 -20.64 -67.38
N ALA A 225 25.56 -20.04 -67.38
CA ALA A 225 26.49 -20.14 -68.52
C ALA A 225 26.90 -21.59 -68.85
N ILE A 226 27.01 -22.48 -67.86
CA ILE A 226 27.23 -23.92 -68.08
C ILE A 226 25.99 -24.57 -68.69
N ARG A 227 24.79 -24.25 -68.19
CA ARG A 227 23.52 -24.74 -68.74
C ARG A 227 23.34 -24.32 -70.20
N ASP A 228 23.64 -23.07 -70.54
CA ASP A 228 23.53 -22.55 -71.90
C ASP A 228 24.49 -23.28 -72.86
N ARG A 229 25.74 -23.56 -72.42
CA ARG A 229 26.69 -24.41 -73.18
C ARG A 229 26.19 -25.84 -73.38
N MET A 230 25.59 -26.45 -72.36
CA MET A 230 25.00 -27.79 -72.51
C MET A 230 23.83 -27.81 -73.49
N MET A 231 23.03 -26.75 -73.54
CA MET A 231 21.94 -26.62 -74.52
C MET A 231 22.49 -26.50 -75.94
N ALA A 232 23.54 -25.69 -76.17
CA ALA A 232 24.21 -25.59 -77.46
C ALA A 232 24.77 -26.95 -77.94
N MET A 233 25.52 -27.66 -77.08
CA MET A 233 26.05 -28.99 -77.42
C MET A 233 24.95 -30.01 -77.73
N ARG A 234 23.78 -29.94 -77.04
CA ARG A 234 22.63 -30.80 -77.36
C ARG A 234 22.09 -30.51 -78.76
N THR A 235 21.90 -29.24 -79.11
CA THR A 235 21.44 -28.86 -80.46
C THR A 235 22.43 -29.27 -81.56
N GLU A 236 23.74 -29.26 -81.28
CA GLU A 236 24.76 -29.77 -82.21
C GLU A 236 24.68 -31.30 -82.39
N ILE A 237 24.44 -32.06 -81.32
CA ILE A 237 24.26 -33.51 -81.36
C ILE A 237 22.99 -33.89 -82.13
N ASP A 238 21.87 -33.19 -81.90
CA ASP A 238 20.60 -33.44 -82.61
C ASP A 238 20.75 -33.18 -84.12
N LEU A 239 21.47 -32.12 -84.51
CA LEU A 239 21.81 -31.84 -85.91
C LEU A 239 22.70 -32.95 -86.51
N ALA A 240 23.73 -33.40 -85.80
CA ALA A 240 24.61 -34.48 -86.26
C ALA A 240 23.86 -35.81 -86.45
N ALA A 241 22.89 -36.13 -85.58
CA ALA A 241 22.05 -37.31 -85.69
C ALA A 241 21.19 -37.29 -86.97
N THR A 242 20.65 -36.13 -87.36
CA THR A 242 19.89 -35.99 -88.63
C THR A 242 20.76 -36.17 -89.88
N ALA A 243 22.07 -35.95 -89.80
CA ALA A 243 22.99 -36.07 -90.94
C ALA A 243 23.44 -37.52 -91.23
N MET A 244 23.34 -38.45 -90.27
CA MET A 244 23.81 -39.83 -90.44
C MET A 244 22.77 -40.81 -91.03
N VAL A 245 21.53 -40.40 -91.27
CA VAL A 245 20.50 -41.27 -91.86
C VAL A 245 20.52 -41.18 -93.39
N ARG A 246 21.44 -41.95 -94.03
CA ARG A 246 21.41 -42.20 -95.48
C ARG A 246 21.94 -43.61 -95.79
N PRO A 247 21.10 -44.53 -96.33
CA PRO A 247 21.55 -45.88 -96.65
C PRO A 247 22.26 -45.94 -98.01
N ALA A 248 23.25 -46.83 -98.12
CA ALA A 248 23.86 -47.22 -99.39
C ALA A 248 23.94 -48.75 -99.46
N ALA A 249 23.02 -49.35 -100.23
CA ALA A 249 23.03 -50.76 -100.58
C ALA A 249 23.64 -50.97 -101.98
N ARG A 250 24.25 -52.14 -102.21
CA ARG A 250 24.49 -52.85 -103.49
C ARG A 250 25.24 -54.16 -103.20
N ASP A 251 24.67 -55.32 -103.52
CA ASP A 251 24.83 -56.10 -104.78
C ASP A 251 26.26 -56.68 -104.94
N SER A 252 26.52 -57.95 -105.26
CA SER A 252 25.89 -58.92 -106.20
C SER A 252 26.19 -60.38 -105.71
N GLY A 253 25.59 -61.52 -106.11
CA GLY A 253 25.20 -62.08 -107.43
C GLY A 253 26.23 -63.15 -107.85
N ASP A 254 26.02 -64.48 -107.79
CA ASP A 254 25.15 -65.41 -108.57
C ASP A 254 25.95 -66.44 -109.46
N GLY A 255 25.52 -67.72 -109.51
CA GLY A 255 25.67 -68.74 -110.59
C GLY A 255 27.03 -69.40 -110.99
N GLY A 256 27.09 -70.57 -111.66
CA GLY A 256 26.04 -71.61 -111.87
C GLY A 256 26.31 -72.70 -112.97
N SER A 257 25.87 -73.97 -112.78
CA SER A 257 25.80 -75.12 -113.76
C SER A 257 27.10 -75.79 -114.29
N ALA A 258 27.06 -76.84 -115.12
CA ALA A 258 26.81 -78.27 -114.80
C ALA A 258 27.43 -79.25 -115.86
N ALA A 259 27.77 -80.49 -115.44
CA ALA A 259 28.07 -81.73 -116.22
C ALA A 259 29.32 -81.82 -117.15
N THR A 260 30.20 -82.82 -116.91
CA THR A 260 30.72 -83.83 -117.88
C THR A 260 31.75 -84.78 -117.24
N ASP A 261 31.38 -86.05 -117.03
CA ASP A 261 32.27 -87.09 -116.48
C ASP A 261 33.54 -87.36 -117.33
N GLU A 262 34.51 -88.08 -116.74
CA GLU A 262 35.90 -88.31 -117.23
C GLU A 262 36.81 -87.07 -117.30
N VAL A 263 36.35 -85.91 -117.77
CA VAL A 263 37.07 -84.63 -117.52
C VAL A 263 37.00 -84.29 -116.01
N GLU A 264 35.88 -84.65 -115.38
CA GLU A 264 35.67 -84.49 -113.94
C GLU A 264 36.73 -85.20 -113.08
N LYS A 265 37.34 -86.33 -113.44
CA LYS A 265 38.37 -86.95 -112.58
C LYS A 265 39.64 -86.09 -112.43
N LYS A 266 40.07 -85.41 -113.49
CA LYS A 266 41.22 -84.49 -113.44
C LYS A 266 40.83 -83.14 -112.85
N ARG A 267 39.61 -82.65 -113.12
CA ARG A 267 39.07 -81.45 -112.45
C ARG A 267 38.97 -81.69 -110.95
N ARG A 268 38.22 -82.71 -110.51
CA ARG A 268 38.10 -83.18 -109.12
C ARG A 268 39.46 -83.34 -108.45
N LYS A 269 40.52 -83.81 -109.13
CA LYS A 269 41.88 -83.84 -108.53
C LYS A 269 42.45 -82.43 -108.30
N SER A 270 42.39 -81.55 -109.30
CA SER A 270 42.83 -80.15 -109.17
C SER A 270 41.93 -79.32 -108.23
N GLU A 271 40.71 -79.80 -107.98
CA GLU A 271 39.70 -79.24 -107.08
C GLU A 271 40.00 -79.70 -105.65
N LEU A 272 40.25 -81.00 -105.43
CA LEU A 272 40.80 -81.56 -104.18
C LEU A 272 42.13 -80.92 -103.79
N GLU A 273 43.01 -80.62 -104.74
CA GLU A 273 44.27 -79.93 -104.46
C GLU A 273 44.04 -78.45 -104.05
N ARG A 274 43.02 -77.78 -104.62
CA ARG A 274 42.58 -76.44 -104.20
C ARG A 274 41.86 -76.46 -102.86
N GLU A 275 40.97 -77.41 -102.62
CA GLU A 275 40.27 -77.65 -101.35
C GLU A 275 41.28 -77.98 -100.25
N LEU A 276 42.29 -78.81 -100.51
CA LEU A 276 43.39 -79.09 -99.59
C LEU A 276 44.20 -77.81 -99.28
N GLN A 277 44.41 -76.94 -100.28
CA GLN A 277 45.11 -75.67 -100.08
C GLN A 277 44.26 -74.64 -99.32
N ALA A 278 42.95 -74.59 -99.59
CA ALA A 278 41.97 -73.78 -98.87
C ALA A 278 41.84 -74.25 -97.41
N ALA A 279 41.62 -75.53 -97.16
CA ALA A 279 41.58 -76.13 -95.82
C ALA A 279 42.89 -75.93 -95.04
N LYS A 280 44.05 -75.89 -95.72
CA LYS A 280 45.33 -75.50 -95.10
C LYS A 280 45.38 -74.02 -94.73
N GLN A 281 44.82 -73.13 -95.56
CA GLN A 281 44.72 -71.70 -95.26
C GLN A 281 43.71 -71.43 -94.13
N GLU A 282 42.56 -72.09 -94.14
CA GLU A 282 41.57 -72.08 -93.05
C GLU A 282 42.17 -72.64 -91.75
N LEU A 283 42.98 -73.69 -91.81
CA LEU A 283 43.71 -74.22 -90.64
C LEU A 283 44.78 -73.24 -90.10
N VAL A 284 45.27 -72.30 -90.91
CA VAL A 284 46.13 -71.20 -90.44
C VAL A 284 45.26 -70.07 -89.88
N SER A 285 44.21 -69.64 -90.59
CA SER A 285 43.25 -68.62 -90.12
C SER A 285 42.66 -68.98 -88.75
N THR A 286 42.15 -70.20 -88.59
CA THR A 286 41.60 -70.71 -87.31
C THR A 286 42.62 -70.78 -86.17
N LYS A 287 43.92 -70.96 -86.49
CA LYS A 287 44.99 -70.86 -85.48
C LYS A 287 45.26 -69.42 -85.11
N ASP A 288 45.33 -68.52 -86.09
CA ASP A 288 45.55 -67.09 -85.87
C ASP A 288 44.37 -66.44 -85.12
N GLU A 289 43.13 -66.80 -85.46
CA GLU A 289 41.90 -66.50 -84.72
C GLU A 289 41.95 -67.08 -83.30
N GLY A 290 42.47 -68.30 -83.12
CA GLY A 290 42.69 -68.90 -81.80
C GLY A 290 43.68 -68.11 -80.94
N PHE A 291 44.76 -67.58 -81.54
CA PHE A 291 45.70 -66.68 -80.85
C PHE A 291 45.09 -65.31 -80.56
N GLN A 292 44.29 -64.74 -81.49
CA GLN A 292 43.55 -63.50 -81.26
C GLN A 292 42.53 -63.65 -80.13
N LEU A 293 41.80 -64.78 -80.07
CA LEU A 293 40.87 -65.10 -79.00
C LEU A 293 41.61 -65.20 -77.66
N MET A 294 42.76 -65.86 -77.63
CA MET A 294 43.61 -65.96 -76.43
C MET A 294 44.05 -64.57 -75.94
N ALA A 295 44.55 -63.72 -76.85
CA ALA A 295 44.95 -62.35 -76.54
C ALA A 295 43.77 -61.48 -76.05
N SER A 296 42.58 -61.62 -76.64
CA SER A 296 41.37 -60.92 -76.20
C SER A 296 40.90 -61.40 -74.82
N MET A 297 40.99 -62.69 -74.54
CA MET A 297 40.68 -63.29 -73.24
C MET A 297 41.67 -62.83 -72.16
N ASP A 298 42.96 -62.70 -72.50
CA ASP A 298 43.96 -62.14 -71.58
C ASP A 298 43.74 -60.64 -71.32
N MET A 299 43.30 -59.87 -72.32
CA MET A 299 42.88 -58.48 -72.12
C MET A 299 41.68 -58.40 -71.16
N VAL A 300 40.63 -59.19 -71.38
CA VAL A 300 39.45 -59.24 -70.49
C VAL A 300 39.82 -59.67 -69.07
N ARG A 301 40.79 -60.59 -68.90
CA ARG A 301 41.32 -60.95 -67.57
C ARG A 301 42.01 -59.77 -66.89
N LEU A 302 42.83 -59.00 -67.62
CA LEU A 302 43.48 -57.80 -67.09
C LEU A 302 42.47 -56.71 -66.71
N GLU A 303 41.46 -56.47 -67.56
CA GLU A 303 40.35 -55.55 -67.29
C GLU A 303 39.54 -55.97 -66.06
N LEU A 304 39.18 -57.25 -65.94
CA LEU A 304 38.43 -57.77 -64.78
C LEU A 304 39.22 -57.60 -63.48
N VAL A 305 40.53 -57.81 -63.51
CA VAL A 305 41.42 -57.53 -62.38
C VAL A 305 41.50 -56.02 -62.08
N GLN A 306 41.52 -55.15 -63.10
CA GLN A 306 41.46 -53.70 -62.91
C GLN A 306 40.12 -53.26 -62.29
N ILE A 307 38.98 -53.69 -62.83
CA ILE A 307 37.64 -53.44 -62.28
C ILE A 307 37.54 -53.93 -60.83
N SER A 308 38.14 -55.08 -60.51
CA SER A 308 38.19 -55.62 -59.14
C SER A 308 38.98 -54.71 -58.17
N ARG A 309 40.07 -54.08 -58.65
CA ARG A 309 40.84 -53.08 -57.87
C ARG A 309 40.05 -51.77 -57.73
N GLU A 310 39.41 -51.30 -58.79
CA GLU A 310 38.64 -50.05 -58.80
C GLU A 310 37.40 -50.14 -57.92
N THR A 311 36.62 -51.22 -58.02
CA THR A 311 35.48 -51.48 -57.11
C THR A 311 35.93 -51.57 -55.65
N SER A 312 37.07 -52.21 -55.36
CA SER A 312 37.66 -52.24 -54.02
C SER A 312 38.09 -50.86 -53.51
N ARG A 313 38.55 -49.97 -54.41
CA ARG A 313 38.87 -48.56 -54.09
C ARG A 313 37.61 -47.73 -53.86
N LEU A 314 36.56 -47.94 -54.65
CA LEU A 314 35.28 -47.26 -54.52
C LEU A 314 34.58 -47.63 -53.20
N LYS A 315 34.50 -48.91 -52.83
CA LYS A 315 33.97 -49.37 -51.53
C LYS A 315 34.66 -48.70 -50.34
N LYS A 316 35.99 -48.61 -50.35
CA LYS A 316 36.76 -47.90 -49.31
C LYS A 316 36.55 -46.39 -49.28
N LEU A 317 35.98 -45.80 -50.34
CA LEU A 317 35.62 -44.38 -50.40
C LEU A 317 34.17 -44.17 -49.94
N GLU A 318 33.28 -45.09 -50.29
CA GLU A 318 31.90 -45.21 -49.80
C GLU A 318 31.87 -45.36 -48.26
N GLU A 319 32.61 -46.31 -47.68
CA GLU A 319 32.75 -46.49 -46.22
C GLU A 319 33.22 -45.21 -45.48
N LYS A 320 34.10 -44.42 -46.13
CA LYS A 320 34.56 -43.13 -45.61
C LYS A 320 33.51 -42.03 -45.71
N GLN A 321 32.69 -42.05 -46.75
CA GLN A 321 31.56 -41.14 -46.90
C GLN A 321 30.45 -41.49 -45.92
N ASP A 322 30.12 -42.77 -45.74
CA ASP A 322 29.11 -43.23 -44.77
C ASP A 322 29.50 -42.90 -43.33
N SER A 323 30.75 -43.16 -42.93
CA SER A 323 31.23 -42.75 -41.60
C SER A 323 31.24 -41.22 -41.43
N ALA A 324 31.49 -40.44 -42.49
CA ALA A 324 31.33 -38.98 -42.45
C ALA A 324 29.85 -38.56 -42.31
N LEU A 325 28.93 -39.20 -43.04
CA LEU A 325 27.48 -38.96 -42.96
C LEU A 325 26.91 -39.32 -41.59
N GLN A 326 27.30 -40.46 -41.01
CA GLN A 326 26.93 -40.85 -39.64
C GLN A 326 27.44 -39.83 -38.61
N ASN A 327 28.70 -39.37 -38.75
CA ASN A 327 29.27 -38.34 -37.89
C ASN A 327 28.48 -37.02 -37.99
N LEU A 328 28.13 -36.58 -39.20
CA LEU A 328 27.31 -35.38 -39.42
C LEU A 328 25.89 -35.54 -38.86
N ASN A 329 25.25 -36.70 -39.06
CA ASN A 329 23.93 -37.00 -38.50
C ASN A 329 23.95 -36.98 -36.96
N SER A 330 24.99 -37.54 -36.32
CA SER A 330 25.16 -37.47 -34.86
C SER A 330 25.27 -36.03 -34.34
N LYS A 331 25.95 -35.15 -35.09
CA LYS A 331 26.05 -33.71 -34.78
C LYS A 331 24.71 -33.01 -34.99
N LEU A 332 23.98 -33.33 -36.06
CA LEU A 332 22.65 -32.80 -36.35
C LEU A 332 21.65 -33.15 -35.25
N LEU A 333 21.61 -34.41 -34.80
CA LEU A 333 20.73 -34.86 -33.71
C LEU A 333 21.08 -34.17 -32.38
N ARG A 334 22.36 -34.01 -32.06
CA ARG A 334 22.82 -33.24 -30.87
C ARG A 334 22.49 -31.75 -30.95
N ALA A 335 22.52 -31.16 -32.15
CA ALA A 335 22.13 -29.77 -32.36
C ALA A 335 20.61 -29.60 -32.22
N LYS A 336 19.83 -30.53 -32.79
CA LYS A 336 18.37 -30.56 -32.68
C LYS A 336 17.90 -30.67 -31.24
N SER A 337 18.42 -31.62 -30.46
CA SER A 337 18.01 -31.76 -29.05
C SER A 337 18.37 -30.54 -28.19
N LYS A 338 19.53 -29.91 -28.44
CA LYS A 338 19.88 -28.63 -27.81
C LYS A 338 18.90 -27.52 -28.18
N LEU A 339 18.53 -27.39 -29.45
CA LEU A 339 17.56 -26.39 -29.92
C LEU A 339 16.16 -26.63 -29.31
N GLU A 340 15.72 -27.89 -29.19
CA GLU A 340 14.46 -28.24 -28.51
C GLU A 340 14.49 -27.85 -27.02
N THR A 341 15.60 -28.11 -26.31
CA THR A 341 15.74 -27.66 -24.90
C THR A 341 15.77 -26.14 -24.76
N ALA A 342 16.40 -25.43 -25.71
CA ALA A 342 16.43 -23.97 -25.73
C ALA A 342 15.03 -23.39 -25.99
N ALA A 343 14.31 -23.90 -26.99
CA ALA A 343 12.95 -23.49 -27.31
C ALA A 343 11.98 -23.72 -26.14
N ALA A 344 12.07 -24.86 -25.45
CA ALA A 344 11.26 -25.15 -24.25
C ALA A 344 11.61 -24.24 -23.06
N SER A 345 12.84 -23.71 -22.98
CA SER A 345 13.21 -22.68 -22.00
C SER A 345 12.71 -21.29 -22.41
N GLU A 346 12.76 -20.97 -23.70
CA GLU A 346 12.26 -19.72 -24.26
C GLU A 346 10.74 -19.58 -24.08
N GLU A 347 9.97 -20.64 -24.31
CA GLU A 347 8.52 -20.65 -24.09
C GLU A 347 8.16 -20.35 -22.62
N LYS A 348 8.93 -20.92 -21.67
CA LYS A 348 8.78 -20.60 -20.24
C LYS A 348 9.08 -19.12 -19.98
N SER A 349 10.20 -18.59 -20.47
CA SER A 349 10.54 -17.17 -20.35
C SER A 349 9.46 -16.26 -20.96
N ARG A 350 8.95 -16.58 -22.16
CA ARG A 350 7.84 -15.86 -22.81
C ARG A 350 6.58 -15.87 -21.93
N SER A 351 6.23 -17.02 -21.32
CA SER A 351 5.08 -17.10 -20.40
C SER A 351 5.26 -16.23 -19.15
N ILE A 352 6.47 -16.14 -18.61
CA ILE A 352 6.80 -15.28 -17.47
C ILE A 352 6.68 -13.81 -17.88
N VAL A 353 7.22 -13.42 -19.04
CA VAL A 353 7.11 -12.05 -19.57
C VAL A 353 5.65 -11.65 -19.80
N LEU A 354 4.82 -12.54 -20.34
CA LEU A 354 3.37 -12.29 -20.50
C LEU A 354 2.69 -12.06 -19.14
N ASN A 355 2.94 -12.92 -18.15
CA ASN A 355 2.40 -12.76 -16.79
C ASN A 355 2.84 -11.45 -16.12
N LEU A 356 4.13 -11.08 -16.23
CA LEU A 356 4.66 -9.81 -15.72
C LEU A 356 4.03 -8.61 -16.44
N SER A 357 3.84 -8.70 -17.75
CA SER A 357 3.20 -7.63 -18.53
C SER A 357 1.73 -7.41 -18.13
N ALA A 358 0.99 -8.49 -17.85
CA ALA A 358 -0.37 -8.42 -17.34
C ALA A 358 -0.43 -7.80 -15.94
N ALA A 359 0.46 -8.22 -15.02
CA ALA A 359 0.57 -7.64 -13.68
C ALA A 359 0.92 -6.13 -13.73
N LEU A 360 1.85 -5.72 -14.60
CA LEU A 360 2.18 -4.31 -14.80
C LEU A 360 1.02 -3.50 -15.40
N GLN A 361 0.23 -4.09 -16.30
CA GLN A 361 -0.98 -3.44 -16.81
C GLN A 361 -2.04 -3.28 -15.70
N GLN A 362 -2.26 -4.30 -14.88
CA GLN A 362 -3.17 -4.25 -13.73
C GLN A 362 -2.75 -3.14 -12.76
N LEU A 363 -1.49 -3.13 -12.30
CA LEU A 363 -0.96 -2.10 -11.40
C LEU A 363 -1.09 -0.69 -11.98
N ARG A 364 -0.92 -0.51 -13.31
CA ARG A 364 -1.15 0.78 -13.98
C ARG A 364 -2.62 1.19 -13.97
N THR A 365 -3.56 0.25 -14.06
CA THR A 365 -5.01 0.55 -13.94
C THR A 365 -5.41 0.86 -12.50
N GLU A 366 -4.89 0.12 -11.52
CA GLU A 366 -5.12 0.36 -10.10
C GLU A 366 -4.53 1.72 -9.66
N ALA A 367 -3.30 2.04 -10.07
CA ALA A 367 -2.71 3.35 -9.81
C ALA A 367 -3.50 4.52 -10.45
N ARG A 368 -4.14 4.30 -11.61
CA ARG A 368 -5.06 5.28 -12.22
C ARG A 368 -6.38 5.38 -11.47
N ALA A 369 -6.90 4.29 -10.91
CA ALA A 369 -8.09 4.31 -10.06
C ALA A 369 -7.82 5.05 -8.75
N MET A 370 -6.74 4.71 -8.04
CA MET A 370 -6.31 5.36 -6.80
C MET A 370 -6.10 6.87 -6.96
N ARG A 371 -5.56 7.34 -8.09
CA ARG A 371 -5.47 8.78 -8.39
C ARG A 371 -6.86 9.42 -8.45
N LYS A 372 -7.78 8.86 -9.23
CA LYS A 372 -9.17 9.35 -9.32
C LYS A 372 -9.95 9.26 -8.00
N GLU A 373 -9.60 8.37 -7.10
CA GLU A 373 -10.17 8.31 -5.75
C GLU A 373 -9.55 9.39 -4.84
N LYS A 374 -8.23 9.62 -4.92
CA LYS A 374 -7.57 10.74 -4.25
C LYS A 374 -8.16 12.08 -4.69
N ASP A 375 -8.29 12.30 -5.99
CA ASP A 375 -8.80 13.57 -6.54
C ASP A 375 -10.23 13.85 -6.01
N ARG A 376 -11.10 12.83 -5.96
CA ARG A 376 -12.44 12.94 -5.34
C ARG A 376 -12.40 13.17 -3.83
N ALA A 377 -11.47 12.54 -3.11
CA ALA A 377 -11.31 12.78 -1.69
C ALA A 377 -10.86 14.23 -1.42
N GLU A 378 -10.02 14.81 -2.27
CA GLU A 378 -9.63 16.23 -2.20
C GLU A 378 -10.83 17.16 -2.50
N GLU A 379 -11.67 16.83 -3.49
CA GLU A 379 -12.95 17.52 -3.73
C GLU A 379 -13.90 17.45 -2.53
N GLU A 380 -14.04 16.29 -1.88
CA GLU A 380 -14.84 16.11 -0.66
C GLU A 380 -14.27 16.87 0.55
N ILE A 381 -12.94 16.96 0.69
CA ILE A 381 -12.28 17.74 1.74
C ILE A 381 -12.55 19.23 1.57
N GLU A 382 -12.40 19.80 0.38
CA GLU A 382 -12.71 21.23 0.16
C GLU A 382 -14.23 21.50 0.26
N ALA A 383 -15.08 20.56 -0.16
CA ALA A 383 -16.53 20.66 0.01
C ALA A 383 -17.01 20.53 1.47
N THR A 384 -16.24 19.88 2.35
CA THR A 384 -16.53 19.83 3.80
C THR A 384 -15.95 21.03 4.53
N LYS A 385 -14.75 21.48 4.17
CA LYS A 385 -14.11 22.70 4.70
C LYS A 385 -14.93 23.96 4.43
N THR A 386 -15.48 24.12 3.22
CA THR A 386 -16.39 25.22 2.89
C THR A 386 -17.70 25.17 3.68
N LYS A 387 -18.25 23.97 3.93
CA LYS A 387 -19.43 23.79 4.81
C LYS A 387 -19.11 24.18 6.26
N ILE A 388 -17.95 23.80 6.78
CA ILE A 388 -17.49 24.19 8.12
C ILE A 388 -17.42 25.72 8.22
N GLN A 389 -16.72 26.40 7.31
CA GLN A 389 -16.65 27.86 7.27
C GLN A 389 -18.04 28.53 7.23
N SER A 390 -18.98 27.98 6.46
CA SER A 390 -20.36 28.51 6.41
C SER A 390 -21.14 28.28 7.72
N ALA A 391 -20.85 27.20 8.44
CA ALA A 391 -21.45 26.90 9.73
C ALA A 391 -20.84 27.76 10.85
N ASP A 392 -19.54 28.02 10.81
CA ASP A 392 -18.84 28.91 11.74
C ASP A 392 -19.36 30.35 11.62
N ALA A 393 -19.49 30.89 10.40
CA ALA A 393 -20.10 32.22 10.19
C ALA A 393 -21.59 32.27 10.63
N ALA A 394 -22.32 31.16 10.48
CA ALA A 394 -23.69 31.06 10.98
C ALA A 394 -23.75 31.02 12.52
N LEU A 395 -22.74 30.40 13.17
CA LEU A 395 -22.57 30.38 14.62
C LEU A 395 -22.20 31.76 15.16
N GLU A 396 -21.18 32.42 14.61
CA GLU A 396 -20.76 33.78 14.99
C GLU A 396 -21.95 34.76 14.95
N SER A 397 -22.72 34.75 13.87
CA SER A 397 -23.91 35.61 13.76
C SER A 397 -25.03 35.23 14.73
N ALA A 398 -25.07 33.98 15.22
CA ALA A 398 -26.03 33.52 16.23
C ALA A 398 -25.60 33.88 17.65
N GLU A 399 -24.29 33.87 17.92
CA GLU A 399 -23.70 34.35 19.17
C GLU A 399 -23.93 35.86 19.34
N GLN A 400 -23.65 36.67 18.30
CA GLN A 400 -23.96 38.11 18.30
C GLN A 400 -25.44 38.38 18.61
N ARG A 401 -26.36 37.69 17.93
CA ARG A 401 -27.81 37.80 18.19
C ARG A 401 -28.20 37.40 19.62
N LEU A 402 -27.43 36.52 20.27
CA LEU A 402 -27.64 36.12 21.66
C LEU A 402 -27.08 37.16 22.64
N GLU A 403 -25.95 37.80 22.33
CA GLU A 403 -25.41 38.93 23.09
C GLU A 403 -26.35 40.13 23.06
N ASP A 404 -26.85 40.52 21.88
CA ASP A 404 -27.87 41.56 21.69
C ASP A 404 -29.12 41.28 22.54
N ALA A 405 -29.61 40.03 22.51
CA ALA A 405 -30.77 39.61 23.29
C ALA A 405 -30.50 39.64 24.81
N ILE A 406 -29.29 39.35 25.25
CA ILE A 406 -28.87 39.47 26.66
C ILE A 406 -28.83 40.94 27.07
N GLU A 407 -28.33 41.86 26.22
CA GLU A 407 -28.33 43.29 26.53
C GLU A 407 -29.74 43.89 26.56
N ALA A 408 -30.59 43.56 25.59
CA ALA A 408 -32.00 43.90 25.60
C ALA A 408 -32.72 43.38 26.86
N LEU A 409 -32.40 42.15 27.32
CA LEU A 409 -32.95 41.61 28.56
C LEU A 409 -32.44 42.35 29.81
N LYS A 410 -31.17 42.78 29.84
CA LYS A 410 -30.61 43.59 30.93
C LYS A 410 -31.31 44.95 31.03
N SER A 411 -31.48 45.66 29.90
CA SER A 411 -32.15 46.96 29.87
C SER A 411 -33.64 46.86 30.21
N ALA A 412 -34.34 45.82 29.71
CA ALA A 412 -35.71 45.51 30.09
C ALA A 412 -35.83 45.29 31.61
N LYS A 413 -34.99 44.43 32.21
CA LYS A 413 -34.98 44.18 33.67
C LYS A 413 -34.66 45.44 34.49
N ALA A 414 -33.79 46.32 34.01
CA ALA A 414 -33.53 47.60 34.67
C ALA A 414 -34.77 48.52 34.63
N SER A 415 -35.49 48.57 33.51
CA SER A 415 -36.73 49.34 33.38
C SER A 415 -37.86 48.78 34.25
N GLU A 416 -37.97 47.45 34.36
CA GLU A 416 -38.90 46.73 35.23
C GLU A 416 -38.60 47.00 36.72
N ALA A 417 -37.34 46.86 37.14
CA ALA A 417 -36.94 47.16 38.51
C ALA A 417 -37.24 48.62 38.90
N SER A 418 -37.04 49.56 37.96
CA SER A 418 -37.39 50.98 38.12
C SER A 418 -38.90 51.20 38.27
N SER A 419 -39.73 50.52 37.48
CA SER A 419 -41.20 50.62 37.56
C SER A 419 -41.76 50.00 38.85
N LEU A 420 -41.24 48.84 39.26
CA LEU A 420 -41.57 48.19 40.54
C LEU A 420 -41.14 49.05 41.74
N GLY A 421 -40.00 49.75 41.66
CA GLY A 421 -39.57 50.72 42.66
C GLY A 421 -40.55 51.89 42.81
N ARG A 422 -40.99 52.49 41.70
CA ARG A 422 -42.02 53.55 41.69
C ARG A 422 -43.34 53.06 42.30
N LEU A 423 -43.80 51.86 41.92
CA LEU A 423 -45.03 51.26 42.44
C LEU A 423 -44.98 51.03 43.96
N LYS A 424 -43.85 50.48 44.46
CA LYS A 424 -43.62 50.31 45.91
C LYS A 424 -43.71 51.64 46.64
N HIS A 425 -43.01 52.67 46.17
CA HIS A 425 -43.03 54.01 46.78
C HIS A 425 -44.45 54.60 46.83
N LEU A 426 -45.23 54.48 45.75
CA LEU A 426 -46.63 54.90 45.74
C LEU A 426 -47.48 54.12 46.76
N SER A 427 -47.31 52.79 46.85
CA SER A 427 -48.05 51.96 47.81
C SER A 427 -47.72 52.29 49.26
N GLU A 428 -46.44 52.50 49.60
CA GLU A 428 -45.99 52.93 50.92
C GLU A 428 -46.51 54.33 51.26
N ARG A 429 -46.49 55.26 50.29
CA ARG A 429 -47.03 56.61 50.46
C ARG A 429 -48.52 56.55 50.77
N THR A 430 -49.31 55.80 49.99
CA THR A 430 -50.75 55.61 50.24
C THR A 430 -51.02 54.93 51.59
N MET A 431 -50.22 53.94 51.98
CA MET A 431 -50.32 53.29 53.29
C MET A 431 -50.00 54.25 54.44
N LYS A 432 -48.95 55.08 54.30
CA LYS A 432 -48.60 56.15 55.26
C LYS A 432 -49.71 57.19 55.36
N PHE A 433 -50.29 57.66 54.24
CA PHE A 433 -51.44 58.56 54.25
C PHE A 433 -52.66 57.94 54.96
N ARG A 434 -52.97 56.67 54.71
CA ARG A 434 -54.05 55.95 55.41
C ARG A 434 -53.77 55.84 56.91
N ALA A 435 -52.53 55.56 57.33
CA ALA A 435 -52.14 55.49 58.74
C ALA A 435 -52.14 56.87 59.43
N CYS A 436 -51.74 57.93 58.75
CA CYS A 436 -51.75 59.30 59.29
C CYS A 436 -53.16 59.92 59.34
N SER A 437 -54.10 59.44 58.52
CA SER A 437 -55.50 59.87 58.55
C SER A 437 -56.35 59.14 59.61
N ALA A 438 -55.78 58.18 60.34
CA ALA A 438 -56.44 57.53 61.46
C ALA A 438 -56.27 58.39 62.74
N PRO A 439 -57.35 58.76 63.44
CA PRO A 439 -57.24 59.53 64.69
C PRO A 439 -56.51 58.71 65.76
N ARG A 440 -55.52 59.33 66.41
CA ARG A 440 -54.69 58.69 67.43
C ARG A 440 -55.40 58.65 68.79
N SER A 441 -56.37 57.75 68.96
CA SER A 441 -56.91 57.42 70.28
C SER A 441 -56.04 56.37 70.97
N SER A 442 -55.66 56.61 72.23
CA SER A 442 -54.92 55.62 73.06
C SER A 442 -55.77 54.39 73.45
N THR A 443 -57.05 54.41 73.09
CA THR A 443 -57.97 53.27 73.17
C THR A 443 -58.40 52.93 71.76
N MET A 444 -57.95 51.78 71.24
CA MET A 444 -58.27 51.31 69.90
C MET A 444 -59.63 50.59 69.93
N THR A 445 -60.72 51.35 69.81
CA THR A 445 -62.08 50.83 69.68
C THR A 445 -62.22 50.16 68.32
N MET A 446 -61.96 48.86 68.27
CA MET A 446 -62.17 48.06 67.06
C MET A 446 -63.65 47.85 66.80
N SER A 447 -64.08 48.01 65.55
CA SER A 447 -65.44 47.66 65.14
C SER A 447 -65.67 46.15 65.33
N SER A 448 -66.89 45.72 65.62
CA SER A 448 -67.23 44.29 65.79
C SER A 448 -66.85 43.48 64.54
N PHE A 449 -67.08 44.04 63.34
CA PHE A 449 -66.65 43.45 62.08
C PHE A 449 -65.12 43.35 61.95
N GLU A 450 -64.37 44.36 62.41
CA GLU A 450 -62.90 44.31 62.37
C GLU A 450 -62.33 43.34 63.41
N TYR A 451 -62.99 43.21 64.58
CA TYR A 451 -62.67 42.21 65.59
C TYR A 451 -62.91 40.80 65.04
N GLU A 452 -64.05 40.54 64.41
CA GLU A 452 -64.33 39.25 63.75
C GLU A 452 -63.38 38.99 62.57
N TYR A 453 -63.05 40.01 61.78
CA TYR A 453 -62.10 39.89 60.68
C TYR A 453 -60.68 39.59 61.16
N LEU A 454 -60.17 40.30 62.18
CA LEU A 454 -58.86 40.01 62.78
C LEU A 454 -58.85 38.68 63.52
N LYS A 455 -59.94 38.30 64.19
CA LYS A 455 -60.10 36.98 64.80
C LYS A 455 -60.07 35.88 63.74
N GLY A 456 -60.81 36.03 62.65
CA GLY A 456 -60.77 35.12 61.49
C GLY A 456 -59.38 35.05 60.83
N GLN A 457 -58.66 36.17 60.78
CA GLN A 457 -57.28 36.23 60.28
C GLN A 457 -56.28 35.57 61.26
N ALA A 458 -56.49 35.69 62.56
CA ALA A 458 -55.72 35.02 63.61
C ALA A 458 -55.98 33.49 63.58
N ASP A 459 -57.25 33.06 63.49
CA ASP A 459 -57.65 31.67 63.30
C ASP A 459 -57.07 31.10 62.00
N GLY A 460 -57.04 31.90 60.92
CA GLY A 460 -56.40 31.57 59.66
C GLY A 460 -54.89 31.40 59.79
N ALA A 461 -54.22 32.32 60.49
CA ALA A 461 -52.79 32.25 60.78
C ALA A 461 -52.45 31.04 61.66
N GLN A 462 -53.26 30.75 62.68
CA GLN A 462 -53.15 29.56 63.53
C GLN A 462 -53.29 28.28 62.70
N LYS A 463 -54.33 28.14 61.87
CA LYS A 463 -54.51 26.99 60.96
C LYS A 463 -53.35 26.83 59.98
N ILE A 464 -52.71 27.93 59.55
CA ILE A 464 -51.49 27.88 58.71
C ILE A 464 -50.27 27.47 59.53
N ALA A 465 -50.13 27.92 60.79
CA ALA A 465 -49.07 27.51 61.69
C ALA A 465 -49.18 26.02 62.04
N GLU A 466 -50.36 25.54 62.41
CA GLU A 466 -50.67 24.13 62.64
C GLU A 466 -50.35 23.28 61.42
N LYS A 467 -50.74 23.70 60.20
CA LYS A 467 -50.37 23.00 58.95
C LYS A 467 -48.86 23.00 58.69
N LYS A 468 -48.15 24.08 59.03
CA LYS A 468 -46.68 24.14 58.94
C LYS A 468 -46.00 23.23 59.96
N VAL A 469 -46.52 23.15 61.19
CA VAL A 469 -46.03 22.26 62.26
C VAL A 469 -46.33 20.80 61.90
N ALA A 470 -47.53 20.49 61.43
CA ALA A 470 -47.90 19.15 60.95
C ALA A 470 -47.05 18.71 59.76
N ALA A 471 -46.79 19.61 58.80
CA ALA A 471 -45.84 19.36 57.73
C ALA A 471 -44.43 19.12 58.28
N ALA A 472 -43.92 19.98 59.16
CA ALA A 472 -42.58 19.81 59.74
C ALA A 472 -42.43 18.48 60.50
N ARG A 473 -43.47 18.07 61.26
CA ARG A 473 -43.54 16.74 61.90
C ARG A 473 -43.51 15.62 60.86
N ALA A 474 -44.35 15.68 59.82
CA ALA A 474 -44.34 14.68 58.76
C ALA A 474 -42.99 14.62 57.98
N TRP A 475 -42.28 15.74 57.84
CA TRP A 475 -40.91 15.75 57.29
C TRP A 475 -39.92 15.08 58.25
N ILE A 476 -40.00 15.34 59.57
CA ILE A 476 -39.17 14.68 60.59
C ILE A 476 -39.44 13.17 60.62
N ASP A 477 -40.70 12.76 60.59
CA ASP A 477 -41.09 11.35 60.64
C ASP A 477 -40.72 10.62 59.34
N ALA A 478 -40.80 11.29 58.18
CA ALA A 478 -40.26 10.77 56.92
C ALA A 478 -38.72 10.66 56.94
N PHE A 479 -38.01 11.61 57.56
CA PHE A 479 -36.56 11.52 57.74
C PHE A 479 -36.19 10.32 58.63
N LYS A 480 -36.88 10.12 59.77
CA LYS A 480 -36.69 8.95 60.64
C LYS A 480 -36.97 7.64 59.92
N ALA A 481 -38.07 7.55 59.17
CA ALA A 481 -38.36 6.36 58.36
C ALA A 481 -37.28 6.10 57.30
N SER A 482 -36.70 7.16 56.69
CA SER A 482 -35.58 7.02 55.76
C SER A 482 -34.27 6.61 56.44
N GLU A 483 -34.06 7.03 57.70
CA GLU A 483 -32.92 6.62 58.53
C GLU A 483 -33.00 5.14 58.88
N GLU A 484 -34.17 4.66 59.32
CA GLU A 484 -34.46 3.24 59.55
C GLU A 484 -34.31 2.41 58.26
N GLU A 485 -34.77 2.91 57.11
CA GLU A 485 -34.58 2.25 55.81
C GLU A 485 -33.10 2.17 55.41
N ILE A 486 -32.31 3.22 55.68
CA ILE A 486 -30.86 3.25 55.42
C ILE A 486 -30.14 2.25 56.34
N LEU A 487 -30.49 2.18 57.63
CA LEU A 487 -29.93 1.19 58.56
C LEU A 487 -30.25 -0.25 58.10
N LEU A 488 -31.50 -0.53 57.71
CA LEU A 488 -31.87 -1.83 57.15
C LEU A 488 -31.14 -2.18 55.83
N LYS A 489 -30.82 -1.18 54.99
CA LYS A 489 -29.98 -1.37 53.80
C LYS A 489 -28.53 -1.67 54.15
N ILE A 490 -27.97 -0.99 55.16
CA ILE A 490 -26.61 -1.25 55.67
C ILE A 490 -26.52 -2.66 56.26
N ASP A 491 -27.51 -3.08 57.06
CA ASP A 491 -27.55 -4.43 57.65
C ASP A 491 -27.81 -5.52 56.62
N ARG A 492 -28.53 -5.21 55.53
CA ARG A 492 -28.64 -6.11 54.38
C ARG A 492 -27.29 -6.24 53.66
N ALA A 493 -26.65 -5.13 53.30
CA ALA A 493 -25.36 -5.13 52.63
C ALA A 493 -24.27 -5.83 53.48
N ARG A 494 -24.28 -5.67 54.81
CA ARG A 494 -23.39 -6.40 55.72
C ARG A 494 -23.62 -7.91 55.71
N ARG A 495 -24.88 -8.36 55.65
CA ARG A 495 -25.20 -9.79 55.50
C ARG A 495 -24.81 -10.31 54.12
N GLU A 496 -25.08 -9.57 53.06
CA GLU A 496 -24.67 -9.93 51.70
C GLU A 496 -23.13 -10.02 51.58
N MET A 497 -22.37 -9.09 52.18
CA MET A 497 -20.90 -9.19 52.25
C MET A 497 -20.45 -10.42 53.05
N GLY A 498 -21.04 -10.70 54.21
CA GLY A 498 -20.71 -11.90 54.99
C GLY A 498 -21.10 -13.22 54.29
N GLU A 499 -22.18 -13.22 53.51
CA GLU A 499 -22.59 -14.36 52.67
C GLU A 499 -21.62 -14.55 51.48
N LEU A 500 -21.14 -13.46 50.87
CA LEU A 500 -20.11 -13.49 49.83
C LEU A 500 -18.75 -13.95 50.37
N GLU A 501 -18.31 -13.47 51.53
CA GLU A 501 -17.10 -13.97 52.22
C GLU A 501 -17.25 -15.45 52.61
N ALA A 502 -18.44 -15.87 53.07
CA ALA A 502 -18.74 -17.26 53.34
C ALA A 502 -18.88 -18.13 52.07
N ALA A 503 -19.17 -17.55 50.91
CA ALA A 503 -19.14 -18.24 49.62
C ALA A 503 -17.70 -18.36 49.11
N GLU A 504 -16.94 -17.27 49.14
CA GLU A 504 -15.54 -17.18 48.72
C GLU A 504 -14.63 -18.09 49.57
N THR A 505 -14.88 -18.22 50.88
CA THR A 505 -14.18 -19.19 51.73
C THR A 505 -14.56 -20.64 51.45
N ARG A 506 -15.79 -20.91 50.98
CA ARG A 506 -16.20 -22.25 50.51
C ARG A 506 -15.63 -22.58 49.14
N GLU A 507 -15.51 -21.59 48.24
CA GLU A 507 -14.85 -21.74 46.94
C GLU A 507 -13.35 -21.96 47.13
N ARG A 508 -12.63 -21.10 47.88
CA ARG A 508 -11.23 -21.37 48.28
C ARG A 508 -11.05 -22.73 48.98
N GLY A 509 -12.06 -23.24 49.67
CA GLY A 509 -12.08 -24.57 50.25
C GLY A 509 -12.17 -25.69 49.21
N ARG A 510 -12.98 -25.50 48.15
CA ARG A 510 -13.02 -26.39 46.98
C ARG A 510 -11.76 -26.29 46.15
N ASP A 511 -11.29 -25.08 45.86
CA ASP A 511 -10.09 -24.83 45.06
C ASP A 511 -8.87 -25.51 45.69
N ARG A 512 -8.71 -25.44 47.03
CA ARG A 512 -7.65 -26.19 47.74
C ARG A 512 -7.83 -27.72 47.70
N MET A 513 -9.07 -28.19 47.63
CA MET A 513 -9.37 -29.62 47.48
C MET A 513 -9.15 -30.10 46.03
N GLU A 514 -9.41 -29.25 45.03
CA GLU A 514 -9.08 -29.50 43.63
C GLU A 514 -7.58 -29.38 43.38
N GLU A 515 -6.88 -28.39 43.96
CA GLU A 515 -5.43 -28.21 43.86
C GLU A 515 -4.65 -29.37 44.52
N THR A 516 -5.16 -29.91 45.63
CA THR A 516 -4.58 -31.15 46.20
C THR A 516 -4.84 -32.37 45.31
N LEU A 517 -6.07 -32.54 44.77
CA LEU A 517 -6.37 -33.63 43.83
C LEU A 517 -5.56 -33.52 42.52
N GLN A 518 -5.31 -32.30 42.02
CA GLN A 518 -4.51 -32.04 40.82
C GLN A 518 -3.01 -32.27 41.10
N GLY A 519 -2.53 -31.88 42.29
CA GLY A 519 -1.17 -32.15 42.77
C GLY A 519 -0.88 -33.64 43.03
N GLU A 520 -1.89 -34.44 43.36
CA GLU A 520 -1.77 -35.91 43.48
C GLU A 520 -1.81 -36.60 42.12
N LEU A 521 -2.67 -36.15 41.19
CA LEU A 521 -2.72 -36.70 39.82
C LEU A 521 -1.45 -36.41 38.99
N SER A 522 -0.71 -35.36 39.32
CA SER A 522 0.55 -35.00 38.62
C SER A 522 1.76 -35.88 38.98
N ARG A 523 1.65 -36.85 39.89
CA ARG A 523 2.80 -37.69 40.33
C ARG A 523 3.06 -38.95 39.51
N TYR A 524 2.28 -39.25 38.46
CA TYR A 524 2.47 -40.45 37.64
C TYR A 524 2.19 -40.28 36.14
N ARG A 525 3.16 -39.73 35.38
CA ARG A 525 3.47 -40.21 34.01
C ARG A 525 4.94 -39.90 33.64
N PRO A 526 5.69 -40.82 33.00
CA PRO A 526 7.15 -40.72 32.90
C PRO A 526 7.64 -39.98 31.66
N GLU A 527 8.96 -39.77 31.62
CA GLU A 527 9.69 -39.02 30.61
C GLU A 527 9.50 -39.53 29.17
N GLY A 528 9.40 -38.58 28.24
CA GLY A 528 9.44 -38.79 26.80
C GLY A 528 9.17 -37.46 26.07
N GLU A 529 10.06 -37.12 25.14
CA GLU A 529 9.87 -36.06 24.12
C GLU A 529 9.72 -34.62 24.65
N ARG A 530 10.87 -33.97 24.85
CA ARG A 530 11.02 -32.51 24.76
C ARG A 530 11.09 -32.08 23.29
N VAL A 531 10.90 -30.75 23.09
CA VAL A 531 10.91 -29.99 21.84
C VAL A 531 9.53 -29.93 21.16
N GLU A 532 9.17 -28.72 20.69
CA GLU A 532 7.88 -28.31 20.09
C GLU A 532 6.73 -27.86 21.02
N GLU A 533 7.01 -27.22 22.17
CA GLU A 533 5.97 -26.41 22.88
C GLU A 533 6.41 -25.03 23.42
N GLU A 534 7.69 -24.64 23.25
CA GLU A 534 8.17 -23.31 23.69
C GLU A 534 7.85 -22.16 22.71
N THR A 535 7.34 -22.45 21.51
CA THR A 535 7.00 -21.44 20.49
C THR A 535 5.55 -20.93 20.56
N ALA A 536 4.69 -21.54 21.39
CA ALA A 536 3.28 -21.18 21.51
C ALA A 536 2.99 -20.13 22.61
N MET A 537 3.69 -20.17 23.75
CA MET A 537 3.43 -19.22 24.86
C MET A 537 3.88 -17.79 24.56
N ALA A 538 4.91 -17.58 23.73
CA ALA A 538 5.38 -16.25 23.35
C ALA A 538 4.33 -15.45 22.52
N ALA A 539 3.45 -16.14 21.78
CA ALA A 539 2.44 -15.50 20.92
C ALA A 539 1.16 -15.07 21.66
N ALA A 540 0.93 -15.55 22.89
CA ALA A 540 -0.26 -15.21 23.69
C ALA A 540 -0.07 -13.96 24.55
N ALA A 541 1.17 -13.63 24.94
CA ALA A 541 1.49 -12.47 25.77
C ALA A 541 1.29 -11.11 25.04
N ASP A 542 1.46 -11.09 23.71
CA ASP A 542 1.47 -9.86 22.90
C ASP A 542 0.04 -9.35 22.58
N LEU A 543 -1.00 -10.15 22.83
CA LEU A 543 -2.40 -9.81 22.53
C LEU A 543 -3.16 -9.12 23.69
N LEU A 544 -2.56 -9.00 24.87
CA LEU A 544 -3.20 -8.39 26.05
C LEU A 544 -2.76 -6.95 26.37
N GLN A 545 -1.72 -6.41 25.71
CA GLN A 545 -1.30 -5.01 25.94
C GLN A 545 -2.08 -3.96 25.13
N VAL A 546 -2.81 -4.35 24.08
CA VAL A 546 -3.50 -3.39 23.18
C VAL A 546 -4.91 -2.98 23.68
N ALA A 547 -5.46 -3.67 24.69
CA ALA A 547 -6.83 -3.45 25.16
C ALA A 547 -6.97 -2.43 26.32
N ALA A 548 -5.88 -1.79 26.76
CA ALA A 548 -5.82 -1.06 28.05
C ALA A 548 -5.67 0.48 27.95
N ILE A 549 -5.97 1.11 26.80
CA ILE A 549 -6.06 2.59 26.72
C ILE A 549 -7.34 3.03 25.99
N GLN A 550 -8.44 3.11 26.74
CA GLN A 550 -9.54 4.04 26.44
C GLN A 550 -9.85 4.90 27.67
N ARG A 551 -9.04 5.95 27.86
CA ARG A 551 -9.38 7.07 28.74
C ARG A 551 -10.59 7.80 28.15
N LYS A 552 -11.81 7.47 28.60
CA LYS A 552 -12.96 8.35 28.42
C LYS A 552 -12.76 9.57 29.32
N SER A 553 -12.73 10.75 28.73
CA SER A 553 -12.51 12.00 29.43
C SER A 553 -13.68 12.34 30.35
N LEU A 554 -13.37 12.69 31.61
CA LEU A 554 -14.29 13.50 32.40
C LEU A 554 -14.40 14.87 31.73
N ARG A 555 -15.63 15.35 31.54
CA ARG A 555 -15.91 16.77 31.32
C ARG A 555 -16.70 17.26 32.53
N GLU A 556 -15.98 17.52 33.61
CA GLU A 556 -16.53 18.05 34.85
C GLU A 556 -16.07 19.50 35.03
N ASN A 557 -17.02 20.43 34.88
CA ASN A 557 -16.92 21.83 35.31
C ASN A 557 -18.34 22.40 35.30
N GLY A 558 -18.87 22.72 36.49
CA GLY A 558 -20.28 23.10 36.67
C GLY A 558 -20.60 23.35 38.15
N ASN A 559 -20.28 24.56 38.60
CA ASN A 559 -20.20 24.99 40.01
C ASN A 559 -21.42 24.70 40.90
N ALA A 560 -21.15 24.67 42.22
CA ALA A 560 -22.10 24.34 43.26
C ALA A 560 -23.11 25.45 43.64
N SER A 561 -24.23 24.99 44.22
CA SER A 561 -25.08 25.68 45.21
C SER A 561 -25.98 26.85 44.76
N ALA A 562 -27.30 26.58 44.71
CA ALA A 562 -28.31 27.51 45.20
C ALA A 562 -29.60 26.80 45.67
N LEU A 563 -30.22 27.35 46.70
CA LEU A 563 -31.33 26.75 47.47
C LEU A 563 -32.70 27.28 46.99
N ARG A 564 -33.75 26.45 47.10
CA ARG A 564 -35.19 26.77 47.41
C ARG A 564 -36.29 26.43 46.37
N LYS A 565 -37.05 25.39 46.75
CA LYS A 565 -38.53 25.36 46.94
C LYS A 565 -39.51 25.60 45.77
N SER A 566 -40.34 24.55 45.62
CA SER A 566 -41.78 24.58 45.29
C SER A 566 -42.15 24.71 43.80
N ARG A 567 -43.29 24.20 43.31
CA ARG A 567 -44.46 23.66 44.05
C ARG A 567 -45.24 22.65 43.19
N THR A 568 -45.87 21.66 43.83
CA THR A 568 -46.89 20.81 43.20
C THR A 568 -48.25 21.50 43.15
N ALA A 569 -49.00 21.29 42.06
CA ALA A 569 -50.45 21.48 42.01
C ALA A 569 -51.07 20.48 41.01
N ARG A 570 -52.03 19.68 41.48
CA ARG A 570 -52.86 18.82 40.63
C ARG A 570 -54.11 19.59 40.21
N ARG A 571 -54.59 19.40 38.97
CA ARG A 571 -55.88 18.72 38.65
C ARG A 571 -56.26 18.84 37.16
N SER A 572 -56.79 17.74 36.61
CA SER A 572 -57.84 17.58 35.58
C SER A 572 -58.11 18.74 34.59
N SER A 573 -58.33 18.51 33.28
CA SER A 573 -59.17 17.46 32.68
C SER A 573 -59.07 17.41 31.15
N LEU A 574 -59.47 16.27 30.56
CA LEU A 574 -60.12 16.13 29.23
C LEU A 574 -59.57 16.94 28.03
N SER A 575 -58.84 16.25 27.14
CA SER A 575 -59.25 16.16 25.73
C SER A 575 -58.54 15.00 25.03
N HIS A 576 -59.31 14.08 24.43
CA HIS A 576 -58.79 13.17 23.42
C HIS A 576 -58.63 13.96 22.12
N GLY A 577 -57.40 14.13 21.66
CA GLY A 577 -57.07 14.79 20.39
C GLY A 577 -56.27 13.85 19.50
N ALA A 578 -56.94 13.04 18.70
CA ALA A 578 -56.28 12.13 17.77
C ALA A 578 -55.52 12.93 16.70
N ARG A 579 -54.20 12.72 16.61
CA ARG A 579 -53.43 12.94 15.38
C ARG A 579 -52.53 11.74 15.11
N GLN A 580 -53.03 10.88 14.24
CA GLN A 580 -52.22 9.91 13.53
C GLN A 580 -51.22 10.68 12.66
N PHE A 581 -49.92 10.40 12.82
CA PHE A 581 -48.96 10.57 11.73
C PHE A 581 -48.58 9.16 11.27
N PRO A 582 -48.65 8.86 9.96
CA PRO A 582 -48.45 7.51 9.46
C PRO A 582 -46.97 7.11 9.59
N GLN A 583 -46.74 5.89 10.06
CA GLN A 583 -45.48 5.20 9.85
C GLN A 583 -45.20 5.09 8.35
N SER A 584 -43.95 5.33 7.97
CA SER A 584 -43.35 4.77 6.76
C SER A 584 -42.14 3.91 7.16
N PRO A 585 -41.85 2.84 6.43
CA PRO A 585 -41.36 1.61 7.06
C PRO A 585 -39.85 1.59 7.33
N SER A 586 -39.48 0.98 8.45
CA SER A 586 -38.11 0.58 8.73
C SER A 586 -37.65 -0.49 7.74
N VAL A 587 -36.76 -0.13 6.81
CA VAL A 587 -36.10 -1.09 5.93
C VAL A 587 -35.18 -1.98 6.77
N ALA A 588 -35.59 -3.25 6.93
CA ALA A 588 -34.81 -4.25 7.64
C ALA A 588 -33.55 -4.65 6.85
N LEU A 589 -32.45 -3.92 7.06
CA LEU A 589 -31.13 -4.31 6.57
C LEU A 589 -30.65 -5.60 7.26
N LYS A 590 -30.96 -6.74 6.63
CA LYS A 590 -30.37 -8.05 6.99
C LYS A 590 -28.84 -7.96 6.88
N ARG A 591 -28.15 -7.83 8.02
CA ARG A 591 -26.69 -7.94 8.10
C ARG A 591 -26.24 -9.32 7.63
N LYS A 592 -25.86 -9.43 6.35
CA LYS A 592 -25.15 -10.61 5.83
C LYS A 592 -23.78 -10.71 6.48
N LYS A 593 -23.66 -11.57 7.50
CA LYS A 593 -22.39 -11.93 8.12
C LYS A 593 -21.56 -12.69 7.07
N LYS A 594 -20.61 -12.02 6.44
CA LYS A 594 -19.74 -12.60 5.39
C LYS A 594 -18.70 -13.51 6.07
N VAL A 595 -19.08 -14.75 6.34
CA VAL A 595 -18.15 -15.78 6.83
C VAL A 595 -17.20 -16.12 5.69
N MET A 596 -15.94 -15.69 5.81
CA MET A 596 -14.87 -16.13 4.91
C MET A 596 -14.55 -17.60 5.24
N PRO A 597 -14.67 -18.54 4.30
CA PRO A 597 -14.14 -19.88 4.51
C PRO A 597 -12.60 -19.80 4.52
N GLY A 598 -11.98 -20.28 5.60
CA GLY A 598 -10.53 -20.19 5.78
C GLY A 598 -9.73 -20.88 4.67
N LEU A 599 -8.61 -20.25 4.28
CA LEU A 599 -7.73 -20.64 3.16
C LEU A 599 -7.28 -22.11 3.18
N VAL A 600 -7.23 -22.74 4.35
CA VAL A 600 -6.90 -24.18 4.53
C VAL A 600 -7.83 -25.11 3.71
N LYS A 601 -9.07 -24.69 3.40
CA LYS A 601 -10.01 -25.51 2.61
C LYS A 601 -9.77 -25.49 1.09
N LEU A 602 -8.89 -24.62 0.56
CA LEU A 602 -8.54 -24.59 -0.86
C LEU A 602 -7.40 -25.54 -1.24
N LEU A 603 -6.70 -26.13 -0.26
CA LEU A 603 -5.49 -26.94 -0.50
C LEU A 603 -5.67 -28.46 -0.32
N ARG A 604 -6.87 -28.95 0.01
CA ARG A 604 -7.14 -30.41 -0.01
C ARG A 604 -7.42 -30.89 -1.43
N GLY A 605 -6.34 -31.20 -2.14
CA GLY A 605 -6.34 -31.87 -3.43
C GLY A 605 -7.17 -33.15 -3.44
N ARG A 606 -7.89 -33.32 -4.55
CA ARG A 606 -8.84 -34.40 -4.85
C ARG A 606 -8.10 -35.74 -5.02
N LYS A 607 -8.52 -36.81 -4.32
CA LYS A 607 -8.02 -38.17 -4.59
C LYS A 607 -8.39 -38.59 -6.03
N PRO A 608 -7.50 -39.25 -6.80
CA PRO A 608 -7.86 -39.78 -8.10
C PRO A 608 -8.80 -40.98 -7.96
N GLY A 609 -9.91 -40.95 -8.70
CA GLY A 609 -10.83 -42.09 -8.82
C GLY A 609 -10.26 -43.13 -9.78
N LYS A 610 -10.48 -44.41 -9.49
CA LYS A 610 -10.16 -45.52 -10.40
C LYS A 610 -10.99 -45.39 -11.68
N LEU A 611 -10.36 -45.57 -12.83
CA LEU A 611 -11.05 -45.86 -14.09
C LEU A 611 -11.00 -47.36 -14.37
N LYS A 612 -12.06 -47.84 -15.03
CA LYS A 612 -12.09 -49.13 -15.75
C LYS A 612 -11.50 -48.94 -17.13
#